data_AF-A0A177TFR0-F1
#
_entry.id   AF-A0A177TFR0-F1
#
_cell.length_a   1.000
_cell.length_b   1.000
_cell.length_c   1.000
_cell.angle_alpha   90.00
_cell.angle_beta   90.00
_cell.angle_gamma   90.00
#
_symmetry.space_group_name_H-M   'P 1'
#
loop_
_entity.id
_entity.type
_entity.pdbx_description
1 polymer ?
#
loop_
_entity_poly.entity_id
_entity_poly.type
_entity_poly.pdbx_seq_one_letter_code
_entity_poly.pdbx_strand_id
1 'polypeptide(L)'
;MDGAPAAVRWRPPPIPGIPVDLQQRAEVLQGAYVNSGRMSGALARLQMVALLVSQTSKRNSKGFHGSRRSITRTLAAMHSEVLNSFVTSRTRMDADLAEFKTKMDQRFSNAEEDVERRVQGGIHAVEASLTKTDDEDQTELLEALESLKQCGADLERDINSTETDYMTSLAQMTVFSSWSSAWPLAMRCAVEDAREAHASSAPPHYAFAGGNRSIGPDGGARQGEG
;
A
#
# COMPACT_ATOMS: atom_id res chain seq x y z
N MET A 1 65.27 64.51 -34.79
CA MET A 1 66.04 65.75 -34.92
C MET A 1 67.48 65.35 -35.16
N ASP A 2 67.82 65.15 -36.44
CA ASP A 2 69.10 64.58 -36.85
C ASP A 2 70.03 65.69 -37.33
N GLY A 3 70.71 66.32 -36.37
CA GLY A 3 71.87 67.17 -36.67
C GLY A 3 73.08 66.27 -36.90
N ALA A 4 73.32 65.87 -38.15
CA ALA A 4 74.57 65.19 -38.49
C ALA A 4 75.74 66.17 -38.23
N PRO A 5 76.69 65.84 -37.34
CA PRO A 5 77.79 66.74 -37.05
C PRO A 5 78.63 66.94 -38.31
N ALA A 6 78.85 68.21 -38.68
CA ALA A 6 79.74 68.59 -39.79
C ALA A 6 81.10 67.91 -39.57
N ALA A 7 81.56 67.15 -40.56
CA ALA A 7 82.83 66.44 -40.48
C ALA A 7 83.97 67.46 -40.34
N VAL A 8 84.45 67.67 -39.12
CA VAL A 8 85.61 68.51 -38.83
C VAL A 8 86.82 67.87 -39.52
N ARG A 9 87.19 68.43 -40.67
CA ARG A 9 88.33 67.97 -41.46
C ARG A 9 89.58 68.65 -40.92
N TRP A 10 90.24 68.01 -39.97
CA TRP A 10 91.51 68.48 -39.44
C TRP A 10 92.53 68.57 -40.58
N ARG A 11 93.15 69.74 -40.77
CA ARG A 11 94.29 69.92 -41.67
C ARG A 11 95.52 70.29 -40.84
N PRO A 12 96.70 69.70 -41.10
CA PRO A 12 97.91 70.14 -40.46
C PRO A 12 98.22 71.59 -40.88
N PRO A 13 98.74 72.43 -39.97
CA PRO A 13 99.21 73.76 -40.35
C PRO A 13 100.31 73.64 -41.42
N PRO A 14 100.33 74.52 -42.44
CA PRO A 14 101.35 74.48 -43.48
C PRO A 14 102.72 74.77 -42.88
N ILE A 15 103.64 73.80 -42.96
CA ILE A 15 105.02 73.95 -42.51
C ILE A 15 105.83 74.46 -43.71
N PRO A 16 106.41 75.68 -43.65
CA PRO A 16 107.19 76.22 -44.76
C PRO A 16 108.45 75.37 -45.00
N GLY A 17 108.70 75.00 -46.26
CA GLY A 17 109.91 74.26 -46.69
C GLY A 17 109.71 72.80 -47.09
N ILE A 18 108.48 72.25 -47.05
CA ILE A 18 108.18 70.87 -47.46
C ILE A 18 107.62 70.85 -48.91
N PRO A 19 108.09 69.97 -49.81
CA PRO A 19 107.53 69.81 -51.15
C PRO A 19 106.04 69.45 -51.14
N VAL A 20 105.24 70.04 -52.04
CA VAL A 20 103.77 69.87 -52.11
C VAL A 20 103.36 68.39 -52.21
N ASP A 21 104.13 67.57 -52.93
CA ASP A 21 103.87 66.13 -53.10
C ASP A 21 103.98 65.34 -51.78
N LEU A 22 104.87 65.76 -50.87
CA LEU A 22 105.01 65.16 -49.54
C LEU A 22 103.86 65.56 -48.62
N GLN A 23 103.36 66.79 -48.74
CA GLN A 23 102.22 67.28 -47.95
C GLN A 23 100.93 66.55 -48.32
N GLN A 24 100.67 66.30 -49.61
CA GLN A 24 99.54 65.50 -50.07
C GLN A 24 99.60 64.05 -49.56
N ARG A 25 100.79 63.43 -49.58
CA ARG A 25 100.98 62.08 -49.03
C ARG A 25 100.74 62.04 -47.52
N ALA A 26 101.15 63.06 -46.78
CA ALA A 26 100.89 63.17 -45.34
C ALA A 26 99.38 63.29 -45.03
N GLU A 27 98.61 64.06 -45.82
CA GLU A 27 97.16 64.18 -45.68
C GLU A 27 96.45 62.83 -45.94
N VAL A 28 96.88 62.07 -46.96
CA VAL A 28 96.36 60.73 -47.24
C VAL A 28 96.68 59.75 -46.10
N LEU A 29 97.93 59.75 -45.61
CA LEU A 29 98.36 58.87 -44.52
C LEU A 29 97.63 59.19 -43.21
N GLN A 30 97.42 60.47 -42.93
CA GLN A 30 96.66 60.92 -41.77
C GLN A 30 95.18 60.56 -41.89
N GLY A 31 94.57 60.74 -43.07
CA GLY A 31 93.20 60.32 -43.34
C GLY A 31 93.03 58.82 -43.14
N ALA A 32 93.99 58.02 -43.62
CA ALA A 32 94.03 56.58 -43.39
C ALA A 32 94.18 56.23 -41.90
N TYR A 33 95.01 56.95 -41.14
CA TYR A 33 95.16 56.77 -39.69
C TYR A 33 93.87 57.08 -38.92
N VAL A 34 93.23 58.23 -39.20
CA VAL A 34 91.95 58.61 -38.58
C VAL A 34 90.85 57.61 -38.95
N ASN A 35 90.80 57.16 -40.20
CA ASN A 35 89.84 56.14 -40.63
C ASN A 35 90.09 54.81 -39.93
N SER A 36 91.36 54.39 -39.78
CA SER A 36 91.75 53.19 -39.03
C SER A 36 91.34 53.30 -37.56
N GLY A 37 91.52 54.46 -36.93
CA GLY A 37 91.05 54.72 -35.56
C GLY A 37 89.52 54.65 -35.44
N ARG A 38 88.78 55.22 -36.40
CA ARG A 38 87.31 55.13 -36.45
C ARG A 38 86.84 53.69 -36.67
N MET A 39 87.53 52.93 -37.51
CA MET A 39 87.25 51.51 -37.75
C MET A 39 87.52 50.66 -36.50
N SER A 40 88.66 50.83 -35.83
CA SER A 40 88.97 50.14 -34.58
C SER A 40 87.97 50.48 -33.47
N GLY A 41 87.55 51.76 -33.37
CA GLY A 41 86.50 52.18 -32.44
C GLY A 41 85.10 51.63 -32.81
N ALA A 42 84.79 51.50 -34.11
CA ALA A 42 83.56 50.83 -34.56
C ALA A 42 83.60 49.32 -34.26
N LEU A 43 84.75 48.65 -34.48
CA LEU A 43 84.95 47.24 -34.17
C LEU A 43 84.79 46.97 -32.67
N ALA A 44 85.39 47.80 -31.81
CA ALA A 44 85.24 47.67 -30.36
C ALA A 44 83.76 47.80 -29.92
N ARG A 45 83.02 48.74 -30.51
CA ARG A 45 81.57 48.88 -30.26
C ARG A 45 80.77 47.69 -30.78
N LEU A 46 81.09 47.16 -31.96
CA LEU A 46 80.47 45.94 -32.49
C LEU A 46 80.74 44.74 -31.59
N GLN A 47 81.97 44.57 -31.10
CA GLN A 47 82.32 43.53 -30.14
C GLN A 47 81.53 43.68 -28.83
N MET A 48 81.40 44.90 -28.31
CA MET A 48 80.58 45.17 -27.13
C MET A 48 79.09 44.82 -27.35
N VAL A 49 78.52 45.20 -28.49
CA VAL A 49 77.14 44.85 -28.85
C VAL A 49 76.98 43.33 -28.99
N ALA A 50 77.92 42.64 -29.62
CA ALA A 50 77.90 41.18 -29.74
C ALA A 50 77.92 40.50 -28.36
N LEU A 51 78.73 41.00 -27.43
CA LEU A 51 78.73 40.52 -26.04
C LEU A 51 77.39 40.77 -25.35
N LEU A 52 76.81 41.96 -25.49
CA LEU A 52 75.50 42.30 -24.91
C LEU A 52 74.37 41.43 -25.48
N VAL A 53 74.38 41.17 -26.79
CA VAL A 53 73.40 40.28 -27.44
C VAL A 53 73.60 38.85 -26.96
N SER A 54 74.84 38.36 -26.85
CA SER A 54 75.14 37.02 -26.32
C SER A 54 74.68 36.88 -24.86
N GLN A 55 74.94 37.87 -24.02
CA GLN A 55 74.50 37.89 -22.63
C GLN A 55 72.97 37.95 -22.52
N THR A 56 72.32 38.79 -23.33
CA THR A 56 70.86 38.92 -23.37
C THR A 56 70.21 37.61 -23.84
N SER A 57 70.75 36.98 -24.89
CA SER A 57 70.31 35.67 -25.37
C SER A 57 70.43 34.60 -24.29
N LYS A 58 71.56 34.53 -23.58
CA LYS A 58 71.75 33.63 -22.44
C LYS A 58 70.79 33.90 -21.28
N ARG A 59 70.46 35.17 -21.00
CA ARG A 59 69.49 35.54 -19.96
C ARG A 59 68.07 35.13 -20.38
N ASN A 60 67.71 35.36 -21.63
CA ASN A 60 66.42 35.01 -22.18
C ASN A 60 66.23 33.49 -22.20
N SER A 61 67.23 32.71 -22.62
CA SER A 61 67.14 31.24 -22.60
C SER A 61 66.95 30.70 -21.17
N LYS A 62 67.70 31.22 -20.18
CA LYS A 62 67.48 30.91 -18.76
C LYS A 62 66.08 31.27 -18.30
N GLY A 63 65.58 32.44 -18.69
CA GLY A 63 64.20 32.88 -18.41
C GLY A 63 63.16 31.94 -19.00
N PHE A 64 63.29 31.57 -20.28
CA PHE A 64 62.41 30.62 -20.96
C PHE A 64 62.42 29.24 -20.30
N HIS A 65 63.59 28.72 -19.92
CA HIS A 65 63.67 27.45 -19.18
C HIS A 65 63.01 27.55 -17.79
N GLY A 66 63.16 28.67 -17.10
CA GLY A 66 62.48 28.95 -15.83
C GLY A 66 60.96 28.94 -15.99
N SER A 67 60.43 29.73 -16.94
CA SER A 67 59.00 29.80 -17.24
C SER A 67 58.43 28.45 -17.69
N ARG A 68 59.13 27.72 -18.57
CA ARG A 68 58.72 26.38 -19.01
C ARG A 68 58.61 25.42 -17.82
N ARG A 69 59.59 25.37 -16.93
CA ARG A 69 59.53 24.53 -15.72
C ARG A 69 58.39 24.94 -14.81
N SER A 70 58.15 26.24 -14.63
CA SER A 70 57.03 26.75 -13.84
C SER A 70 55.69 26.29 -14.41
N ILE A 71 55.47 26.49 -15.71
CA ILE A 71 54.24 26.07 -16.41
C ILE A 71 54.04 24.55 -16.30
N THR A 72 55.08 23.75 -16.54
CA THR A 72 54.98 22.27 -16.42
C THR A 72 54.61 21.84 -15.00
N ARG A 73 55.16 22.49 -13.97
CA ARG A 73 54.78 22.20 -12.57
C ARG A 73 53.34 22.59 -12.28
N THR A 74 52.89 23.77 -12.72
CA THR A 74 51.51 24.21 -12.53
C THR A 74 50.52 23.28 -13.24
N LEU A 75 50.82 22.87 -14.48
CA LEU A 75 50.00 21.91 -15.22
C LEU A 75 49.96 20.53 -14.53
N ALA A 76 51.09 20.05 -14.02
CA ALA A 76 51.12 18.79 -13.27
C ALA A 76 50.32 18.86 -11.96
N ALA A 77 50.38 20.00 -11.26
CA ALA A 77 49.59 20.24 -10.06
C ALA A 77 48.10 20.30 -10.36
N MET A 78 47.67 21.06 -11.38
CA MET A 78 46.28 21.13 -11.83
C MET A 78 45.75 19.76 -12.27
N HIS A 79 46.55 18.98 -13.02
CA HIS A 79 46.16 17.63 -13.41
C HIS A 79 45.95 16.71 -12.20
N SER A 80 46.85 16.78 -11.23
CA SER A 80 46.73 15.99 -9.99
C SER A 80 45.52 16.41 -9.17
N GLU A 81 45.22 17.72 -9.12
CA GLU A 81 44.05 18.26 -8.44
C GLU A 81 42.73 17.79 -9.10
N VAL A 82 42.66 17.80 -10.42
CA VAL A 82 41.49 17.29 -11.16
C VAL A 82 41.31 15.78 -10.96
N LEU A 83 42.38 15.00 -10.95
CA LEU A 83 42.28 13.56 -10.65
C LEU A 83 41.80 13.33 -9.22
N ASN A 84 42.33 14.08 -8.25
CA ASN A 84 41.91 13.97 -6.85
C ASN A 84 40.44 14.37 -6.67
N SER A 85 39.97 15.43 -7.33
CA SER A 85 38.57 15.85 -7.26
C SER A 85 37.64 14.82 -7.92
N PHE A 86 38.05 14.21 -9.02
CA PHE A 86 37.30 13.13 -9.66
C PHE A 86 37.21 11.88 -8.77
N VAL A 87 38.30 11.46 -8.15
CA VAL A 87 38.30 10.33 -7.19
C VAL A 87 37.38 10.64 -6.02
N THR A 88 37.47 11.84 -5.45
CA THR A 88 36.62 12.26 -4.32
C THR A 88 35.13 12.27 -4.72
N SER A 89 34.81 12.83 -5.89
CA SER A 89 33.44 12.84 -6.41
C SER A 89 32.91 11.44 -6.65
N ARG A 90 33.73 10.55 -7.22
CA ARG A 90 33.38 9.14 -7.43
C ARG A 90 33.11 8.43 -6.11
N THR A 91 34.00 8.55 -5.12
CA THR A 91 33.82 7.92 -3.81
C THR A 91 32.56 8.43 -3.10
N ARG A 92 32.21 9.70 -3.29
CA ARG A 92 30.97 10.28 -2.76
C ARG A 92 29.75 9.69 -3.45
N MET A 93 29.74 9.61 -4.77
CA MET A 93 28.64 8.98 -5.52
C MET A 93 28.47 7.50 -5.15
N ASP A 94 29.57 6.76 -4.97
CA ASP A 94 29.52 5.36 -4.55
C ASP A 94 28.91 5.23 -3.14
N ALA A 95 29.24 6.15 -2.23
CA ALA A 95 28.63 6.19 -0.89
C ALA A 95 27.14 6.55 -0.95
N ASP A 96 26.75 7.58 -1.72
CA ASP A 96 25.36 8.00 -1.90
C ASP A 96 24.52 6.87 -2.54
N LEU A 97 25.08 6.12 -3.49
CA LEU A 97 24.44 4.95 -4.10
C LEU A 97 24.27 3.80 -3.12
N ALA A 98 25.27 3.54 -2.28
CA ALA A 98 25.18 2.52 -1.24
C ALA A 98 24.10 2.88 -0.20
N GLU A 99 24.06 4.14 0.25
CA GLU A 99 23.02 4.63 1.18
C GLU A 99 21.63 4.58 0.54
N PHE A 100 21.51 5.00 -0.73
CA PHE A 100 20.24 4.92 -1.43
C PHE A 100 19.74 3.48 -1.56
N LYS A 101 20.64 2.54 -1.88
CA LYS A 101 20.33 1.12 -1.98
C LYS A 101 19.81 0.57 -0.64
N THR A 102 20.53 0.80 0.46
CA THR A 102 20.11 0.31 1.78
C THR A 102 18.76 0.88 2.20
N LYS A 103 18.52 2.17 1.92
CA LYS A 103 17.23 2.82 2.18
C LYS A 103 16.09 2.25 1.35
N MET A 104 16.34 1.91 0.08
CA MET A 104 15.34 1.27 -0.78
C MET A 104 15.02 -0.15 -0.30
N ASP A 105 16.03 -0.94 0.03
CA ASP A 105 15.86 -2.30 0.56
C ASP A 105 15.04 -2.27 1.87
N GLN A 106 15.34 -1.32 2.77
CA GLN A 106 14.57 -1.12 4.00
C GLN A 106 13.10 -0.74 3.71
N ARG A 107 12.85 0.14 2.73
CA ARG A 107 11.48 0.53 2.37
C ARG A 107 10.69 -0.64 1.78
N PHE A 108 11.32 -1.49 0.98
CA PHE A 108 10.67 -2.68 0.46
C PHE A 108 10.35 -3.67 1.57
N SER A 109 11.27 -3.94 2.50
CA SER A 109 11.03 -4.78 3.67
C SER A 109 9.85 -4.27 4.49
N ASN A 110 9.82 -2.97 4.80
CA ASN A 110 8.71 -2.37 5.57
C ASN A 110 7.37 -2.44 4.81
N ALA A 111 7.39 -2.28 3.49
CA ALA A 111 6.20 -2.36 2.66
C ALA A 111 5.68 -3.81 2.57
N GLU A 112 6.58 -4.79 2.47
CA GLU A 112 6.27 -6.22 2.51
C GLU A 112 5.59 -6.59 3.83
N GLU A 113 6.17 -6.18 4.96
CA GLU A 113 5.58 -6.38 6.30
C GLU A 113 4.20 -5.71 6.45
N ASP A 114 4.01 -4.52 5.86
CA ASP A 114 2.70 -3.84 5.91
C ASP A 114 1.65 -4.55 5.07
N VAL A 115 2.03 -5.04 3.88
CA VAL A 115 1.14 -5.84 3.03
C VAL A 115 0.78 -7.16 3.72
N GLU A 116 1.75 -7.86 4.30
CA GLU A 116 1.51 -9.10 5.04
C GLU A 116 0.53 -8.87 6.20
N ARG A 117 0.76 -7.81 6.99
CA ARG A 117 -0.12 -7.43 8.11
C ARG A 117 -1.54 -7.12 7.64
N ARG A 118 -1.71 -6.40 6.53
CA ARG A 118 -3.03 -6.09 5.96
C ARG A 118 -3.73 -7.34 5.44
N VAL A 119 -3.01 -8.23 4.79
CA VAL A 119 -3.56 -9.50 4.28
C VAL A 119 -4.00 -10.37 5.46
N GLN A 120 -3.17 -10.53 6.49
CA GLN A 120 -3.53 -11.28 7.70
C GLN A 120 -4.74 -10.65 8.42
N GLY A 121 -4.75 -9.32 8.57
CA GLY A 121 -5.90 -8.61 9.14
C GLY A 121 -7.18 -8.80 8.32
N GLY A 122 -7.08 -8.81 6.99
CA GLY A 122 -8.19 -9.10 6.10
C GLY A 122 -8.70 -10.54 6.23
N ILE A 123 -7.80 -11.52 6.33
CA ILE A 123 -8.15 -12.93 6.56
C ILE A 123 -8.92 -13.08 7.87
N HIS A 124 -8.41 -12.50 8.98
CA HIS A 124 -9.10 -12.57 10.27
C HIS A 124 -10.47 -11.87 10.27
N ALA A 125 -10.60 -10.75 9.54
CA ALA A 125 -11.88 -10.07 9.41
C ALA A 125 -12.91 -10.91 8.62
N VAL A 126 -12.48 -11.60 7.55
CA VAL A 126 -13.32 -12.51 6.79
C VAL A 126 -13.70 -13.73 7.63
N GLU A 127 -12.74 -14.33 8.34
CA GLU A 127 -12.98 -15.46 9.24
C GLU A 127 -14.01 -15.09 10.31
N ALA A 128 -13.85 -13.95 10.98
CA ALA A 128 -14.81 -13.45 11.97
C ALA A 128 -16.20 -13.17 11.37
N SER A 129 -16.28 -12.71 10.12
CA SER A 129 -17.56 -12.53 9.44
C SER A 129 -18.22 -13.86 9.10
N LEU A 130 -17.46 -14.86 8.66
CA LEU A 130 -17.97 -16.19 8.34
C LEU A 130 -18.47 -16.90 9.60
N THR A 131 -17.73 -16.84 10.71
CA THR A 131 -18.19 -17.42 11.98
C THR A 131 -19.45 -16.72 12.48
N LYS A 132 -19.54 -15.38 12.32
CA LYS A 132 -20.74 -14.63 12.71
C LYS A 132 -21.96 -15.02 11.87
N THR A 133 -21.79 -15.18 10.55
CA THR A 133 -22.87 -15.63 9.66
C THR A 133 -23.28 -17.07 9.95
N ASP A 134 -22.33 -17.96 10.24
CA ASP A 134 -22.62 -19.35 10.63
C ASP A 134 -23.44 -19.41 11.94
N ASP A 135 -23.06 -18.62 12.96
CA ASP A 135 -23.81 -18.50 14.21
C ASP A 135 -25.23 -17.94 13.99
N GLU A 136 -25.38 -16.94 13.12
CA GLU A 136 -26.67 -16.33 12.74
C GLU A 136 -27.56 -17.36 12.01
N ASP A 137 -27.03 -18.03 10.99
CA ASP A 137 -27.74 -19.07 10.22
C ASP A 137 -28.16 -20.24 11.11
N GLN A 138 -27.30 -20.68 12.04
CA GLN A 138 -27.63 -21.72 13.00
C GLN A 138 -28.76 -21.30 13.95
N THR A 139 -28.76 -20.04 14.37
CA THR A 139 -29.82 -19.49 15.23
C THR A 139 -31.15 -19.41 14.48
N GLU A 140 -31.16 -18.88 13.26
CA GLU A 140 -32.35 -18.82 12.41
C GLU A 140 -32.94 -20.21 12.13
N LEU A 141 -32.08 -21.21 11.88
CA LEU A 141 -32.52 -22.59 11.66
C LEU A 141 -33.15 -23.22 12.90
N LEU A 142 -32.61 -22.94 14.10
CA LEU A 142 -33.19 -23.39 15.36
C LEU A 142 -34.54 -22.71 15.63
N GLU A 143 -34.68 -21.42 15.34
CA GLU A 143 -35.95 -20.69 15.46
C GLU A 143 -37.02 -21.24 14.49
N ALA A 144 -36.66 -21.49 13.24
CA ALA A 144 -37.56 -22.09 12.25
C ALA A 144 -38.01 -23.51 12.66
N LEU A 145 -37.10 -24.31 13.21
CA LEU A 145 -37.40 -25.64 13.72
C LEU A 145 -38.35 -25.59 14.92
N GLU A 146 -38.18 -24.61 15.82
CA GLU A 146 -39.08 -24.42 16.96
C GLU A 146 -40.47 -23.93 16.52
N SER A 147 -40.54 -23.02 15.55
CA SER A 147 -41.81 -22.61 14.94
C SER A 147 -42.54 -23.77 14.28
N LEU A 148 -41.82 -24.66 13.59
CA LEU A 148 -42.38 -25.86 12.98
C LEU A 148 -42.93 -26.83 14.04
N LYS A 149 -42.22 -27.02 15.16
CA LYS A 149 -42.72 -27.84 16.28
C LYS A 149 -43.99 -27.26 16.89
N GLN A 150 -44.03 -25.94 17.10
CA GLN A 150 -45.21 -25.27 17.63
C GLN A 150 -46.41 -25.45 16.69
N CYS A 151 -46.21 -25.24 15.39
CA CYS A 151 -47.24 -25.50 14.37
C CYS A 151 -47.72 -26.96 14.37
N GLY A 152 -46.79 -27.92 14.54
CA GLY A 152 -47.12 -29.33 14.68
C GLY A 152 -47.98 -29.63 15.92
N ALA A 153 -47.65 -29.04 17.06
CA ALA A 153 -48.41 -29.19 18.30
C ALA A 153 -49.81 -28.56 18.21
N ASP A 154 -49.92 -27.38 17.57
CA ASP A 154 -51.20 -26.72 17.32
C ASP A 154 -52.07 -27.54 16.35
N LEU A 155 -51.48 -28.08 15.29
CA LEU A 155 -52.17 -28.97 14.35
C LEU A 155 -52.65 -30.26 15.03
N GLU A 156 -51.82 -30.89 15.88
CA GLU A 156 -52.21 -32.07 16.65
C GLU A 156 -53.40 -31.76 17.57
N ARG A 157 -53.38 -30.60 18.24
CA ARG A 157 -54.49 -30.13 19.06
C ARG A 157 -55.77 -29.92 18.26
N ASP A 158 -55.68 -29.30 17.09
CA ASP A 158 -56.83 -29.05 16.22
C ASP A 158 -57.41 -30.36 15.66
N ILE A 159 -56.56 -31.31 15.27
CA ILE A 159 -56.98 -32.66 14.86
C ILE A 159 -57.72 -33.36 16.00
N ASN A 160 -57.14 -33.37 17.20
CA ASN A 160 -57.77 -34.01 18.36
C ASN A 160 -59.11 -33.33 18.73
N SER A 161 -59.19 -32.00 18.63
CA SER A 161 -60.44 -31.26 18.86
C SER A 161 -61.50 -31.62 17.82
N THR A 162 -61.14 -31.62 16.54
CA THR A 162 -62.07 -31.93 15.44
C THR A 162 -62.52 -33.38 15.46
N GLU A 163 -61.65 -34.32 15.82
CA GLU A 163 -62.02 -35.72 16.05
C GLU A 163 -63.00 -35.85 17.21
N THR A 164 -62.75 -35.16 18.32
CA THR A 164 -63.64 -35.16 19.49
C THR A 164 -65.03 -34.60 19.15
N ASP A 165 -65.09 -33.50 18.40
CA ASP A 165 -66.34 -32.89 17.93
C ASP A 165 -67.08 -33.82 16.97
N TYR A 166 -66.35 -34.45 16.04
CA TYR A 166 -66.90 -35.43 15.11
C TYR A 166 -67.51 -36.63 15.83
N MET A 167 -66.77 -37.24 16.76
CA MET A 167 -67.24 -38.39 17.55
C MET A 167 -68.45 -38.04 18.42
N THR A 168 -68.47 -36.82 18.98
CA THR A 168 -69.63 -36.31 19.74
C THR A 168 -70.85 -36.13 18.85
N SER A 169 -70.68 -35.54 17.66
CA SER A 169 -71.76 -35.39 16.68
C SER A 169 -72.31 -36.75 16.23
N LEU A 170 -71.42 -37.72 15.95
CA LEU A 170 -71.79 -39.08 15.58
C LEU A 170 -72.56 -39.80 16.72
N ALA A 171 -72.11 -39.63 17.97
CA ALA A 171 -72.82 -40.16 19.13
C ALA A 171 -74.23 -39.54 19.28
N GLN A 172 -74.37 -38.23 19.09
CA GLN A 172 -75.68 -37.57 19.13
C GLN A 172 -76.61 -38.08 18.02
N MET A 173 -76.11 -38.24 16.79
CA MET A 173 -76.90 -38.80 15.68
C MET A 173 -77.35 -40.23 15.95
N THR A 174 -76.48 -41.09 16.46
CA THR A 174 -76.81 -42.49 16.77
C THR A 174 -77.83 -42.59 17.89
N VAL A 175 -77.69 -41.77 18.95
CA VAL A 175 -78.70 -41.66 20.02
C VAL A 175 -80.04 -41.18 19.45
N PHE A 176 -80.05 -40.10 18.65
CA PHE A 176 -81.27 -39.59 18.03
C PHE A 176 -81.95 -40.61 17.12
N SER A 177 -81.16 -41.35 16.32
CA SER A 177 -81.64 -42.42 15.44
C SER A 177 -82.24 -43.58 16.24
N SER A 178 -81.56 -44.02 17.30
CA SER A 178 -82.04 -45.08 18.19
C SER A 178 -83.33 -44.68 18.92
N TRP A 179 -83.41 -43.45 19.42
CA TRP A 179 -84.62 -42.90 20.04
C TRP A 179 -85.77 -42.83 19.04
N SER A 180 -85.52 -42.24 17.86
CA SER A 180 -86.54 -42.06 16.83
C SER A 180 -87.09 -43.38 16.30
N SER A 181 -86.30 -44.45 16.29
CA SER A 181 -86.73 -45.81 15.92
C SER A 181 -87.43 -46.56 17.06
N ALA A 182 -86.99 -46.37 18.31
CA ALA A 182 -87.62 -46.97 19.48
C ALA A 182 -88.98 -46.35 19.83
N TRP A 183 -89.17 -45.04 19.63
CA TRP A 183 -90.37 -44.32 20.04
C TRP A 183 -91.68 -44.87 19.41
N PRO A 184 -91.77 -45.12 18.09
CA PRO A 184 -92.96 -45.72 17.49
C PRO A 184 -93.22 -47.16 17.97
N LEU A 185 -92.19 -47.91 18.36
CA LEU A 185 -92.35 -49.24 18.93
C LEU A 185 -92.89 -49.15 20.37
N ALA A 186 -92.30 -48.30 21.20
CA ALA A 186 -92.77 -48.05 22.56
C ALA A 186 -94.23 -47.55 22.57
N MET A 187 -94.59 -46.63 21.67
CA MET A 187 -95.97 -46.18 21.49
C MET A 187 -96.90 -47.32 21.07
N ARG A 188 -96.45 -48.23 20.19
CA ARG A 188 -97.23 -49.42 19.82
C ARG A 188 -97.43 -50.36 21.00
N CYS A 189 -96.37 -50.70 21.73
CA CYS A 189 -96.46 -51.53 22.93
C CYS A 189 -97.36 -50.92 24.00
N ALA A 190 -97.26 -49.60 24.26
CA ALA A 190 -98.13 -48.93 25.22
C ALA A 190 -99.61 -48.93 24.80
N VAL A 191 -99.91 -48.81 23.51
CA VAL A 191 -101.27 -48.95 22.98
C VAL A 191 -101.77 -50.38 23.10
N GLU A 192 -100.91 -51.37 22.86
CA GLU A 192 -101.21 -52.79 23.05
C GLU A 192 -101.46 -53.11 24.53
N ASP A 193 -100.59 -52.67 25.44
CA ASP A 193 -100.76 -52.80 26.90
C ASP A 193 -102.04 -52.11 27.39
N ALA A 194 -102.35 -50.90 26.90
CA ALA A 194 -103.59 -50.21 27.25
C ALA A 194 -104.83 -50.95 26.75
N ARG A 195 -104.72 -51.59 25.57
CA ARG A 195 -105.78 -52.42 24.99
C ARG A 195 -105.94 -53.74 25.75
N GLU A 196 -104.86 -54.37 26.18
CA GLU A 196 -104.86 -55.55 27.05
C GLU A 196 -105.35 -55.22 28.46
N ALA A 197 -104.99 -54.07 29.02
CA ALA A 197 -105.50 -53.54 30.28
C ALA A 197 -107.00 -53.20 30.18
N HIS A 198 -107.50 -52.72 29.03
CA HIS A 198 -108.94 -52.57 28.80
C HIS A 198 -109.66 -53.92 28.59
N ALA A 199 -108.98 -54.93 28.03
CA ALA A 199 -109.52 -56.27 27.92
C ALA A 199 -109.53 -57.03 29.26
N SER A 200 -108.65 -56.67 30.20
CA SER A 200 -108.53 -57.27 31.55
C SER A 200 -109.12 -56.41 32.67
N SER A 201 -109.43 -55.14 32.42
CA SER A 201 -110.27 -54.30 33.27
C SER A 201 -111.72 -54.74 33.13
N ALA A 202 -112.07 -55.81 33.84
CA ALA A 202 -113.43 -55.94 34.35
C ALA A 202 -113.80 -54.59 35.05
N PRO A 203 -115.04 -54.09 34.87
CA PRO A 203 -115.48 -52.83 35.48
C PRO A 203 -115.20 -52.84 36.99
N PRO A 204 -114.94 -51.68 37.63
CA PRO A 204 -114.63 -51.63 39.05
C PRO A 204 -115.80 -52.25 39.85
N HIS A 205 -115.63 -53.51 40.24
CA HIS A 205 -116.44 -54.10 41.27
C HIS A 205 -116.00 -53.45 42.58
N TYR A 206 -116.93 -52.77 43.24
CA TYR A 206 -116.79 -52.39 44.64
C TYR A 206 -116.61 -53.67 45.47
N ALA A 207 -115.36 -54.12 45.61
CA ALA A 207 -114.98 -55.16 46.53
C ALA A 207 -114.76 -54.51 47.90
N PHE A 208 -115.70 -54.81 48.78
CA PHE A 208 -115.74 -54.54 50.19
C PHE A 208 -114.39 -54.77 50.88
N ALA A 209 -114.05 -53.86 51.80
CA ALA A 209 -112.88 -53.92 52.66
C ALA A 209 -112.78 -55.27 53.40
N GLY A 210 -111.70 -56.00 53.16
CA GLY A 210 -111.32 -57.18 53.91
C GLY A 210 -109.81 -57.30 53.89
N GLY A 211 -109.16 -56.81 54.94
CA GLY A 211 -107.71 -56.81 55.04
C GLY A 211 -107.10 -58.21 55.14
N ASN A 212 -105.84 -58.34 54.74
CA ASN A 212 -104.95 -59.25 55.44
C ASN A 212 -103.50 -58.75 55.40
N ARG A 213 -102.93 -58.67 56.61
CA ARG A 213 -101.54 -58.33 56.91
C ARG A 213 -100.65 -59.53 56.64
N SER A 214 -99.49 -59.29 56.04
CA SER A 214 -98.23 -60.04 56.25
C SER A 214 -97.11 -59.12 55.76
N ILE A 215 -96.43 -58.36 56.63
CA ILE A 215 -95.24 -58.74 57.41
C ILE A 215 -94.13 -59.28 56.48
N GLY A 216 -93.01 -58.51 56.40
CA GLY A 216 -91.88 -58.59 55.45
C GLY A 216 -90.97 -59.84 55.56
N PRO A 217 -89.63 -59.78 55.39
CA PRO A 217 -88.71 -58.62 55.45
C PRO A 217 -87.63 -58.57 54.34
N ASP A 218 -86.74 -57.57 54.47
CA ASP A 218 -85.28 -57.60 54.23
C ASP A 218 -84.66 -57.86 52.84
N GLY A 219 -83.67 -57.01 52.51
CA GLY A 219 -82.37 -57.54 52.08
C GLY A 219 -81.61 -56.84 50.94
N GLY A 220 -80.59 -56.06 51.30
CA GLY A 220 -79.30 -55.92 50.58
C GLY A 220 -79.25 -54.90 49.43
N ALA A 221 -78.44 -53.82 49.40
CA ALA A 221 -77.01 -53.61 49.71
C ALA A 221 -76.02 -54.33 48.77
N ARG A 222 -75.37 -53.58 47.86
CA ARG A 222 -73.91 -53.52 47.56
C ARG A 222 -73.67 -52.74 46.24
N GLN A 223 -72.85 -51.69 46.15
CA GLN A 223 -71.38 -51.54 46.30
C GLN A 223 -70.53 -52.15 45.17
N GLY A 224 -69.63 -51.31 44.62
CA GLY A 224 -68.45 -51.68 43.80
C GLY A 224 -68.75 -51.73 42.30
N GLU A 225 -67.89 -51.37 41.35
CA GLU A 225 -66.44 -51.09 41.26
C GLU A 225 -66.28 -50.27 39.94
N GLY A 226 -65.26 -49.44 39.68
CA GLY A 226 -64.00 -49.11 40.35
C GLY A 226 -63.36 -47.90 39.65
#